data_AF-A0A7S2CHD4-F1
#
_entry.id   AF-A0A7S2CHD4-F1
#
_cell.length_a   1.000
_cell.length_b   1.000
_cell.length_c   1.000
_cell.angle_alpha   90.00
_cell.angle_beta   90.00
_cell.angle_gamma   90.00
#
_symmetry.space_group_name_H-M   'P 1'
#
loop_
_entity.id
_entity.type
_entity.pdbx_description
1 polymer ?
#
loop_
_entity_poly.entity_id
_entity_poly.type
_entity_poly.pdbx_seq_one_letter_code
_entity_poly.pdbx_strand_id
1 'polypeptide(L)'
;PLLAPHHTQRPALGQLYIIRRGMCVKNWHFMRAGQVFGDDIIIDLSARHLIDHSQAVAITFLEAFTLTRESLEFATSRFPLAQQAIYRAGVRLRMRRALLVYICNLTGGKVRSWVPQKDSRGATWVKQELTFDQKFDTLHTALKLLGEAPQRPRPKRMRQTKAALALASKLIDVREGNQFLNRSVA
;
A
#
# COMPACT_ATOMS: atom_id res chain seq x y z
N PRO A 1 8.51 24.20 -19.02
CA PRO A 1 8.60 23.79 -17.61
C PRO A 1 8.01 22.39 -17.40
N LEU A 2 8.87 21.38 -17.32
CA LEU A 2 8.50 19.99 -17.02
C LEU A 2 7.72 19.97 -15.70
N LEU A 3 6.42 19.72 -15.78
CA LEU A 3 5.54 19.56 -14.62
C LEU A 3 6.07 18.37 -13.81
N ALA A 4 6.76 18.67 -12.71
CA ALA A 4 7.06 17.66 -11.71
C ALA A 4 5.74 16.93 -11.39
N PRO A 5 5.74 15.60 -11.43
CA PRO A 5 4.51 14.83 -11.34
C PRO A 5 3.74 15.20 -10.06
N HIS A 6 2.41 15.18 -10.09
CA HIS A 6 1.55 15.71 -9.01
C HIS A 6 1.87 15.17 -7.59
N HIS A 7 2.57 14.04 -7.47
CA HIS A 7 3.05 13.50 -6.20
C HIS A 7 4.18 14.31 -5.55
N THR A 8 4.89 15.16 -6.29
CA THR A 8 5.97 15.99 -5.74
C THR A 8 5.44 17.12 -4.84
N GLN A 9 4.21 17.60 -5.09
CA GLN A 9 3.62 18.74 -4.35
C GLN A 9 2.90 18.32 -3.06
N ARG A 10 2.55 17.03 -2.94
CA ARG A 10 1.78 16.49 -1.81
C ARG A 10 2.65 15.54 -0.99
N PRO A 11 3.09 15.92 0.22
CA PRO A 11 3.78 15.00 1.12
C PRO A 11 2.97 13.73 1.37
N ALA A 12 3.67 12.60 1.42
CA ALA A 12 3.07 11.29 1.70
C ALA A 12 2.57 11.19 3.15
N LEU A 13 1.50 10.42 3.37
CA LEU A 13 0.91 10.14 4.68
C LEU A 13 1.70 9.09 5.45
N GLY A 14 1.55 9.08 6.78
CA GLY A 14 2.17 8.08 7.67
C GLY A 14 3.51 8.51 8.26
N GLN A 15 3.90 9.78 8.11
CA GLN A 15 5.05 10.36 8.78
C GLN A 15 4.73 11.73 9.37
N LEU A 16 5.50 12.14 10.37
CA LEU A 16 5.41 13.44 11.02
C LEU A 16 6.27 14.45 10.25
N TYR A 17 5.75 15.64 10.03
CA TYR A 17 6.44 16.72 9.34
C TYR A 17 6.55 17.94 10.24
N ILE A 18 7.77 18.47 10.40
CA ILE A 18 8.04 19.71 11.12
C ILE A 18 8.49 20.76 10.10
N ILE A 19 7.72 21.81 9.93
CA ILE A 19 7.98 22.83 8.90
C ILE A 19 9.15 23.71 9.35
N ARG A 20 10.24 23.72 8.59
CA ARG A 20 11.40 24.61 8.80
C ARG A 20 11.24 25.93 8.07
N ARG A 21 10.80 25.88 6.80
CA ARG A 21 10.62 27.05 5.93
C ARG A 21 9.49 26.84 4.93
N GLY A 22 8.81 27.92 4.53
CA GLY A 22 7.73 27.89 3.55
C GLY A 22 6.34 27.82 4.16
N MET A 23 5.35 27.51 3.33
CA MET A 23 3.94 27.44 3.71
C MET A 23 3.23 26.30 2.98
N CYS A 24 2.36 25.60 3.69
CA CYS A 24 1.45 24.60 3.13
C CYS A 24 0.03 24.80 3.66
N VAL A 25 -0.95 24.16 3.01
CA VAL A 25 -2.34 24.11 3.50
C VAL A 25 -2.75 22.67 3.70
N LYS A 26 -3.38 22.39 4.84
CA LYS A 26 -4.02 21.11 5.15
C LYS A 26 -5.40 21.38 5.74
N ASN A 27 -6.45 20.75 5.22
CA ASN A 27 -7.84 20.96 5.67
C ASN A 27 -8.24 22.44 5.80
N TRP A 28 -7.91 23.26 4.79
CA TRP A 28 -8.17 24.71 4.78
C TRP A 28 -7.42 25.51 5.88
N HIS A 29 -6.49 24.87 6.59
CA HIS A 29 -5.63 25.52 7.57
C HIS A 29 -4.26 25.80 6.95
N PHE A 30 -3.86 27.07 6.95
CA PHE A 30 -2.53 27.50 6.51
C PHE A 30 -1.50 27.20 7.59
N MET A 31 -0.45 26.47 7.21
CA MET A 31 0.62 26.07 8.08
C MET A 31 1.93 26.78 7.71
N ARG A 32 2.61 27.34 8.71
CA ARG A 32 3.84 28.13 8.58
C ARG A 32 5.02 27.44 9.29
N ALA A 33 6.21 28.02 9.14
CA ALA A 33 7.41 27.58 9.85
C ALA A 33 7.18 27.43 11.37
N GLY A 34 7.73 26.35 11.94
CA GLY A 34 7.56 25.96 13.34
C GLY A 34 6.33 25.09 13.63
N GLN A 35 5.38 24.99 12.69
CA GLN A 35 4.21 24.12 12.86
C GLN A 35 4.47 22.70 12.38
N VAL A 36 3.62 21.78 12.84
CA VAL A 36 3.77 20.34 12.65
C VAL A 36 2.48 19.75 12.09
N PHE A 37 2.58 18.83 11.14
CA PHE A 37 1.45 18.02 10.66
C PHE A 37 1.83 16.55 10.54
N GLY A 38 0.83 15.66 10.52
CA GLY A 38 1.07 14.21 10.56
C GLY A 38 1.28 13.68 11.97
N ASP A 39 0.80 14.42 12.97
CA ASP A 39 0.76 14.05 14.40
C ASP A 39 0.03 12.73 14.64
N ASP A 40 -0.83 12.32 13.70
CA ASP A 40 -1.56 11.06 13.67
C ASP A 40 -0.72 9.80 13.77
N ILE A 41 0.58 9.92 13.48
CA ILE A 41 1.53 8.85 13.63
C ILE A 41 1.57 8.28 15.07
N ILE A 42 1.18 9.11 16.05
CA ILE A 42 1.11 8.74 17.46
C ILE A 42 -0.14 7.90 17.80
N ILE A 43 -1.09 7.77 16.88
CA ILE A 43 -2.28 6.93 17.07
C ILE A 43 -1.88 5.46 16.91
N ASP A 44 -2.37 4.62 17.81
CA ASP A 44 -2.10 3.19 17.79
C ASP A 44 -2.61 2.50 16.51
N LEU A 45 -1.93 1.43 16.11
CA LEU A 45 -2.29 0.64 14.94
C LEU A 45 -3.69 0.00 15.02
N SER A 46 -4.22 -0.21 16.22
CA SER A 46 -5.59 -0.70 16.44
C SER A 46 -6.65 0.33 16.02
N ALA A 47 -6.32 1.61 16.05
CA ALA A 47 -7.23 2.72 15.78
C ALA A 47 -6.96 3.39 14.41
N ARG A 48 -6.52 2.62 13.40
CA ARG A 48 -6.21 3.12 12.04
C ARG A 48 -7.36 3.89 11.39
N HIS A 49 -8.61 3.50 11.67
CA HIS A 49 -9.79 4.18 11.12
C HIS A 49 -9.95 5.62 11.64
N LEU A 50 -9.26 6.00 12.72
CA LEU A 50 -9.23 7.37 13.24
C LEU A 50 -8.10 8.21 12.63
N ILE A 51 -7.23 7.66 11.76
CA ILE A 51 -6.16 8.45 11.13
C ILE A 51 -6.77 9.44 10.12
N ASP A 52 -6.25 10.66 10.06
CA ASP A 52 -6.64 11.67 9.08
C ASP A 52 -5.88 11.41 7.79
N HIS A 53 -6.62 11.23 6.71
CA HIS A 53 -6.07 10.92 5.40
C HIS A 53 -6.02 12.15 4.49
N SER A 54 -6.20 13.34 5.07
CA SER A 54 -6.01 14.59 4.34
C SER A 54 -4.53 14.86 4.06
N GLN A 55 -4.23 15.20 2.81
CA GLN A 55 -2.88 15.58 2.39
C GLN A 55 -2.69 17.09 2.55
N ALA A 56 -1.51 17.48 3.02
CA ALA A 56 -1.08 18.86 2.91
C ALA A 56 -0.71 19.16 1.45
N VAL A 57 -0.93 20.39 1.02
CA VAL A 57 -0.50 20.91 -0.29
C VAL A 57 0.46 22.06 -0.06
N ALA A 58 1.68 21.94 -0.59
CA ALA A 58 2.64 23.03 -0.53
C ALA A 58 2.19 24.20 -1.40
N ILE A 59 2.13 25.41 -0.83
CA ILE A 59 1.82 26.64 -1.58
C ILE A 59 3.11 27.26 -2.12
N THR A 60 4.15 27.25 -1.28
CA THR A 60 5.49 27.73 -1.64
C THR A 60 6.47 26.57 -1.64
N PHE A 61 7.74 26.83 -1.96
CA PHE A 61 8.82 25.90 -1.63
C PHE A 61 8.77 25.59 -0.14
N LEU A 62 8.55 24.32 0.21
CA LEU A 62 8.39 23.84 1.56
C LEU A 62 9.63 23.04 1.95
N GLU A 63 10.25 23.45 3.04
CA GLU A 63 11.35 22.72 3.66
C GLU A 63 10.87 22.21 5.02
N ALA A 64 10.87 20.89 5.20
CA ALA A 64 10.36 20.25 6.40
C ALA A 64 11.27 19.08 6.80
N PHE A 65 11.40 18.88 8.11
CA PHE A 65 11.97 17.65 8.65
C PHE A 65 10.89 16.58 8.68
N THR A 66 11.26 15.35 8.34
CA THR A 66 10.38 14.18 8.37
C THR A 66 10.81 13.21 9.44
N LEU A 67 9.84 12.66 10.17
CA LEU A 67 10.09 11.63 11.18
C LEU A 67 9.11 10.47 10.98
N THR A 68 9.65 9.27 10.80
CA THR A 68 8.86 8.04 10.72
C THR A 68 8.42 7.58 12.11
N ARG A 69 7.46 6.66 12.16
CA ARG A 69 6.93 6.13 13.42
C ARG A 69 8.02 5.43 14.23
N GLU A 70 8.80 4.60 13.56
CA GLU A 70 9.90 3.84 14.16
C GLU A 70 10.97 4.78 14.73
N SER A 71 11.34 5.82 14.00
CA SER A 71 12.29 6.83 14.49
C SER A 71 11.74 7.62 15.66
N LEU A 72 10.43 7.93 15.68
CA LEU A 72 9.77 8.56 16.81
C LEU A 72 9.78 7.64 18.04
N GLU A 73 9.38 6.38 17.87
CA GLU A 73 9.37 5.39 18.95
C GLU A 73 10.79 5.19 19.54
N PHE A 74 11.80 5.08 18.68
CA PHE A 74 13.21 5.02 19.06
C PHE A 74 13.74 6.28 19.75
N ALA A 75 13.27 7.46 19.36
CA ALA A 75 13.60 8.70 20.06
C ALA A 75 12.93 8.72 21.44
N THR A 76 11.65 8.37 21.52
CA THR A 76 10.88 8.41 22.77
C THR A 76 11.33 7.38 23.80
N SER A 77 11.88 6.24 23.39
CA SER A 77 12.42 5.23 24.32
C SER A 77 13.59 5.76 25.16
N ARG A 78 14.30 6.78 24.68
CA ARG A 78 15.37 7.46 25.42
C ARG A 78 14.87 8.57 26.35
N PHE A 79 13.65 9.07 26.13
CA PHE A 79 13.10 10.23 26.81
C PHE A 79 11.70 9.92 27.39
N PRO A 80 11.62 9.25 28.56
CA PRO A 80 10.35 8.75 29.09
C PRO A 80 9.35 9.86 29.43
N LEU A 81 9.81 11.04 29.85
CA LEU A 81 8.94 12.19 30.10
C LEU A 81 8.27 12.68 28.81
N ALA A 82 9.02 12.74 27.70
CA ALA A 82 8.48 13.10 26.39
C ALA A 82 7.50 12.03 25.88
N GLN A 83 7.81 10.75 26.11
CA GLN A 83 6.92 9.63 25.77
C GLN A 83 5.56 9.76 26.47
N GLN A 84 5.53 10.10 27.76
CA GLN A 84 4.27 10.32 28.48
C GLN A 84 3.48 11.50 27.91
N ALA A 85 4.15 12.60 27.54
CA ALA A 85 3.50 13.76 26.92
C ALA A 85 2.88 13.40 25.56
N ILE A 86 3.62 12.65 24.73
CA ILE A 86 3.15 12.15 23.43
C ILE A 86 1.97 11.20 23.60
N TYR A 87 2.03 10.28 24.57
CA TYR A 87 0.93 9.37 24.87
C TYR A 87 -0.34 10.13 25.25
N ARG A 88 -0.24 11.12 26.15
CA ARG A 88 -1.37 11.98 26.54
C ARG A 88 -1.93 12.75 25.34
N ALA A 89 -1.06 13.25 24.45
CA ALA A 89 -1.49 13.89 23.21
C ALA A 89 -2.25 12.91 22.29
N GLY A 90 -1.74 11.68 22.13
CA GLY A 90 -2.39 10.63 21.36
C GLY A 90 -3.75 10.20 21.91
N VAL A 91 -3.90 10.10 23.24
CA VAL A 91 -5.20 9.86 23.90
C VAL A 91 -6.19 10.98 23.55
N ARG A 92 -5.81 12.24 23.73
CA ARG A 92 -6.67 13.40 23.41
C ARG A 92 -7.07 13.44 21.95
N LEU A 93 -6.11 13.16 21.05
CA LEU A 93 -6.36 13.12 19.61
C LEU A 93 -7.36 12.02 19.25
N ARG A 94 -7.17 10.80 19.78
CA ARG A 94 -8.10 9.67 19.59
C ARG A 94 -9.50 10.01 20.07
N MET A 95 -9.64 10.53 21.28
CA MET A 95 -10.95 10.91 21.83
C MET A 95 -11.65 11.96 20.96
N ARG A 96 -10.93 13.02 20.57
CA ARG A 96 -11.48 14.08 19.70
C ARG A 96 -12.00 13.50 18.39
N ARG A 97 -11.26 12.56 17.78
CA ARG A 97 -11.64 11.95 16.50
C ARG A 97 -12.76 10.94 16.63
N ALA A 98 -12.75 10.12 17.67
CA ALA A 98 -13.84 9.20 17.96
C ALA A 98 -15.16 9.97 18.15
N LEU A 99 -15.13 11.10 18.87
CA LEU A 99 -16.28 11.97 19.04
C LEU A 99 -16.76 12.60 17.72
N LEU A 100 -15.83 13.07 16.88
CA LEU A 100 -16.19 13.58 15.55
C LEU A 100 -16.84 12.51 14.67
N VAL A 101 -16.31 11.28 14.67
CA VAL A 101 -16.90 10.15 13.94
C VAL A 101 -18.31 9.84 14.46
N TYR A 102 -18.48 9.79 15.79
CA TYR A 102 -19.79 9.57 16.41
C TYR A 102 -20.81 10.64 15.99
N ILE A 103 -20.43 11.92 16.03
CA ILE A 103 -21.30 13.04 15.62
C ILE A 103 -21.61 12.98 14.12
N CYS A 104 -20.63 12.68 13.26
CA CYS A 104 -20.87 12.47 11.82
C CYS A 104 -21.91 11.39 11.57
N ASN A 105 -21.80 10.27 12.29
CA ASN A 105 -22.72 9.15 12.13
C ASN A 105 -24.15 9.50 12.57
N LEU A 106 -24.31 10.32 13.62
CA LEU A 106 -25.61 10.80 14.07
C LEU A 106 -26.24 11.83 13.14
N THR A 107 -25.45 12.81 12.68
CA THR A 107 -25.95 13.94 11.88
C THR A 107 -26.04 13.65 10.39
N GLY A 108 -25.37 12.60 9.90
CA GLY A 108 -25.15 12.36 8.47
C GLY A 108 -24.24 13.40 7.80
N GLY A 109 -23.70 14.35 8.57
CA GLY A 109 -22.84 15.42 8.08
C GLY A 109 -21.40 14.97 7.82
N LYS A 110 -20.69 15.73 6.98
CA LYS A 110 -19.25 15.56 6.75
C LYS A 110 -18.46 16.57 7.58
N VAL A 111 -17.52 16.09 8.39
CA VAL A 111 -16.59 16.95 9.13
C VAL A 111 -15.51 17.48 8.19
N ARG A 112 -15.25 18.79 8.22
CA ARG A 112 -14.24 19.44 7.36
C ARG A 112 -12.80 19.27 7.88
N SER A 113 -12.63 19.05 9.18
CA SER A 113 -11.32 19.03 9.84
C SER A 113 -10.62 17.66 9.82
N TRP A 114 -11.27 16.63 9.29
CA TRP A 114 -10.78 15.25 9.29
C TRP A 114 -11.33 14.53 8.06
N VAL A 115 -10.46 13.84 7.32
CA VAL A 115 -10.84 13.09 6.12
C VAL A 115 -10.65 11.60 6.37
N PRO A 116 -11.72 10.77 6.30
CA PRO A 116 -11.61 9.33 6.44
C PRO A 116 -10.93 8.71 5.22
N GLN A 117 -10.39 7.50 5.40
CA GLN A 117 -9.74 6.73 4.33
C GLN A 117 -10.60 6.56 3.08
N LYS A 118 -11.91 6.38 3.24
CA LYS A 118 -12.86 6.24 2.12
C LYS A 118 -12.94 7.47 1.22
N ASP A 119 -12.66 8.65 1.77
CA ASP A 119 -12.77 9.93 1.08
C ASP A 119 -11.40 10.45 0.58
N SER A 120 -10.29 9.83 0.99
CA SER A 120 -8.94 10.24 0.62
C SER A 120 -8.50 9.70 -0.74
N ARG A 121 -9.07 10.24 -1.81
CA ARG A 121 -8.67 9.89 -3.19
C ARG A 121 -7.28 10.45 -3.50
N GLY A 122 -6.38 9.60 -4.00
CA GLY A 122 -5.02 9.99 -4.41
C GLY A 122 -4.03 10.17 -3.25
N ALA A 123 -4.39 9.74 -2.04
CA ALA A 123 -3.47 9.77 -0.91
C ALA A 123 -2.31 8.78 -1.14
N THR A 124 -1.09 9.30 -1.13
CA THR A 124 0.14 8.50 -1.18
C THR A 124 0.59 8.19 0.24
N TRP A 125 0.89 6.93 0.51
CA TRP A 125 1.46 6.51 1.78
C TRP A 125 2.97 6.41 1.65
N VAL A 126 3.67 6.79 2.72
CA VAL A 126 5.08 6.46 2.86
C VAL A 126 5.18 4.94 2.84
N LYS A 127 5.97 4.41 1.90
CA LYS A 127 6.30 2.99 1.92
C LYS A 127 7.08 2.75 3.21
N GLN A 128 6.47 2.08 4.17
CA GLN A 128 7.19 1.64 5.34
C GLN A 128 8.29 0.71 4.82
N GLU A 129 9.55 1.12 4.99
CA GLU A 129 10.65 0.21 4.75
C GLU A 129 10.53 -0.86 5.83
N LEU A 130 10.13 -2.07 5.42
CA LEU A 130 10.13 -3.23 6.31
C LEU A 130 11.49 -3.28 7.02
N THR A 131 11.46 -3.48 8.34
CA THR A 131 12.71 -3.70 9.09
C THR A 131 13.45 -4.88 8.47
N PHE A 132 14.77 -4.94 8.66
CA PHE A 132 15.56 -6.04 8.11
C PHE A 132 14.99 -7.40 8.51
N ASP A 133 14.58 -7.54 9.77
CA ASP A 133 13.97 -8.77 10.30
C ASP A 133 12.66 -9.10 9.60
N GLN A 134 11.79 -8.10 9.38
CA GLN A 134 10.55 -8.31 8.62
C GLN A 134 10.83 -8.69 7.17
N LYS A 135 11.82 -8.08 6.52
CA LYS A 135 12.25 -8.47 5.16
C LYS A 135 12.74 -9.92 5.15
N PHE A 136 13.53 -10.29 6.15
CA PHE A 136 14.09 -11.63 6.30
C PHE A 136 13.00 -12.68 6.55
N ASP A 137 12.05 -12.40 7.44
CA ASP A 137 10.89 -13.25 7.71
C ASP A 137 10.03 -13.43 6.45
N THR A 138 9.79 -12.34 5.71
CA THR A 138 9.03 -12.39 4.46
C THR A 138 9.72 -13.28 3.42
N LEU A 139 11.05 -13.21 3.32
CA LEU A 139 11.84 -14.08 2.46
C LEU A 139 11.80 -15.53 2.92
N HIS A 140 11.89 -15.78 4.23
CA HIS A 140 11.78 -17.13 4.80
C HIS A 140 10.41 -17.75 4.56
N THR A 141 9.34 -16.98 4.72
CA THR A 141 7.98 -17.43 4.38
C THR A 141 7.85 -17.72 2.88
N ALA A 142 8.37 -16.85 2.02
CA ALA A 142 8.36 -17.07 0.57
C ALA A 142 9.13 -18.32 0.16
N LEU A 143 10.30 -18.58 0.77
CA LEU A 143 11.09 -19.78 0.54
C LEU A 143 10.37 -21.05 1.00
N LYS A 144 9.68 -21.03 2.15
CA LYS A 144 8.87 -22.16 2.60
C LYS A 144 7.73 -22.46 1.63
N LEU A 145 7.02 -21.44 1.17
CA LEU A 145 5.95 -21.59 0.18
C LEU A 145 6.45 -22.12 -1.17
N LEU A 146 7.66 -21.73 -1.59
CA LEU A 146 8.30 -22.27 -2.79
C LEU A 146 8.79 -23.71 -2.59
N GLY A 147 9.27 -24.06 -1.40
CA GLY A 147 9.66 -25.43 -1.04
C GLY A 147 8.47 -26.38 -0.91
N GLU A 148 7.31 -25.86 -0.53
CA GLU A 148 6.03 -26.58 -0.50
C GLU A 148 5.31 -26.62 -1.85
N ALA A 149 5.92 -26.08 -2.92
CA ALA A 149 5.35 -26.21 -4.26
C ALA A 149 5.05 -27.70 -4.51
N PRO A 150 3.78 -28.07 -4.78
CA PRO A 150 3.40 -29.47 -4.93
C PRO A 150 4.29 -30.05 -6.01
N GLN A 151 5.04 -31.11 -5.67
CA GLN A 151 5.87 -31.83 -6.63
C GLN A 151 5.01 -32.01 -7.87
N ARG A 152 5.36 -31.32 -8.97
CA ARG A 152 4.66 -31.47 -10.24
C ARG A 152 4.53 -32.98 -10.43
N PRO A 153 3.31 -33.53 -10.55
CA PRO A 153 3.14 -34.96 -10.60
C PRO A 153 4.10 -35.45 -11.67
N ARG A 154 5.11 -36.24 -11.26
CA ARG A 154 6.11 -36.76 -12.19
C ARG A 154 5.29 -37.32 -13.35
N PRO A 155 5.51 -36.88 -14.60
CA PRO A 155 4.71 -37.36 -15.70
C PRO A 155 4.76 -38.89 -15.62
N LYS A 156 3.63 -39.51 -15.28
CA LYS A 156 3.54 -40.97 -15.20
C LYS A 156 4.05 -41.43 -16.55
N ARG A 157 5.21 -42.11 -16.58
CA ARG A 157 5.80 -42.65 -17.80
C ARG A 157 4.65 -43.27 -18.57
N MET A 158 4.23 -42.58 -19.64
CA MET A 158 3.11 -43.01 -20.46
C MET A 158 3.59 -44.34 -21.02
N ARG A 159 3.09 -45.46 -20.49
CA ARG A 159 3.21 -46.74 -21.16
C ARG A 159 2.54 -46.47 -22.50
N GLN A 160 3.34 -46.26 -23.53
CA GLN A 160 2.88 -46.18 -24.90
C GLN A 160 2.19 -47.52 -25.16
N THR A 161 0.89 -47.57 -24.94
CA THR A 161 0.08 -48.71 -25.33
C THR A 161 0.16 -48.73 -26.85
N LYS A 162 0.62 -49.85 -27.41
CA LYS A 162 0.71 -50.09 -28.86
C LYS A 162 -0.58 -49.69 -29.61
N ALA A 163 -1.72 -49.65 -28.93
CA ALA A 163 -3.00 -49.15 -29.43
C ALA A 163 -2.98 -47.69 -29.92
N ALA A 164 -2.27 -46.77 -29.24
CA ALA A 164 -2.19 -45.36 -29.66
C ALA A 164 -1.34 -45.17 -30.92
N LEU A 165 -0.27 -45.97 -31.07
CA LEU A 165 0.55 -46.02 -32.28
C LEU A 165 -0.21 -46.64 -33.47
N ALA A 166 -1.06 -47.64 -33.23
CA ALA A 166 -1.90 -48.25 -34.25
C ALA A 166 -3.03 -47.31 -34.75
N LEU A 167 -3.56 -46.45 -33.88
CA LEU A 167 -4.54 -45.42 -34.28
C LEU A 167 -3.90 -44.29 -35.09
N ALA A 168 -2.65 -43.92 -34.77
CA ALA A 168 -1.92 -42.92 -35.53
C ALA A 168 -1.55 -43.39 -36.94
N SER A 169 -1.21 -44.67 -37.13
CA SER A 169 -0.92 -45.18 -38.49
C SER A 169 -2.18 -45.21 -39.38
N LYS A 170 -3.34 -45.59 -38.83
CA LYS A 170 -4.61 -45.59 -39.59
C LYS A 170 -5.05 -44.20 -40.05
N LEU A 171 -4.67 -43.14 -39.33
CA LEU A 171 -5.01 -41.77 -39.71
C LEU A 171 -4.11 -41.19 -40.81
N ILE A 172 -2.94 -41.79 -41.05
CA ILE A 172 -2.02 -41.37 -42.12
C ILE A 172 -2.51 -41.92 -43.47
N ASP A 173 -3.00 -43.16 -43.53
CA ASP A 173 -3.52 -43.77 -44.77
C ASP A 173 -4.78 -43.07 -45.32
N VAL A 174 -5.64 -42.52 -44.46
CA VAL A 174 -6.87 -41.81 -44.90
C VAL A 174 -6.54 -40.47 -45.59
N ARG A 175 -5.36 -39.89 -45.32
CA ARG A 175 -4.99 -38.56 -45.84
C ARG A 175 -4.41 -38.61 -47.24
N GLU A 176 -3.83 -39.73 -47.66
CA GLU A 176 -3.30 -39.90 -49.02
C GLU A 176 -4.39 -40.22 -50.06
N GLY A 177 -5.49 -40.88 -49.66
CA GLY A 177 -6.63 -41.13 -50.54
C GLY A 177 -7.42 -39.88 -50.95
N ASN A 178 -7.38 -38.81 -50.15
CA ASN A 178 -8.18 -37.60 -50.37
C ASN A 178 -7.48 -36.52 -51.22
N GLN A 179 -6.24 -36.74 -51.67
CA GLN A 179 -5.54 -35.79 -52.55
C GLN A 179 -5.81 -36.01 -54.05
N PHE A 180 -6.42 -37.13 -54.45
CA PHE A 180 -6.72 -37.41 -55.87
C PHE A 180 -8.05 -36.81 -56.38
N LEU A 181 -8.95 -36.38 -55.50
CA LEU A 181 -10.28 -35.88 -55.89
C LEU A 181 -10.36 -34.36 -56.17
N ASN A 182 -9.32 -33.58 -55.88
CA ASN A 182 -9.35 -32.11 -56.02
C ASN A 182 -8.57 -31.56 -57.23
N ARG A 183 -8.23 -32.38 -58.23
CA ARG A 183 -7.51 -31.92 -59.45
C ARG A 183 -8.34 -31.92 -60.75
N SER A 184 -9.64 -32.21 -60.73
CA SER A 184 -10.45 -32.34 -61.97
C SER A 184 -11.59 -31.33 -62.13
N VAL A 185 -11.48 -30.11 -61.58
CA VAL A 185 -12.43 -29.03 -61.88
C VAL A 185 -11.64 -27.75 -62.20
N ALA A 186 -11.18 -27.68 -63.45
CA ALA A 186 -10.81 -26.45 -64.15
C ALA A 186 -11.13 -26.66 -65.64
#